data_AF-A0ABD0YBL0-F1
#
_entry.id   AF-A0ABD0YBL0-F1
#
_cell.length_a   1.000
_cell.length_b   1.000
_cell.length_c   1.000
_cell.angle_alpha   90.00
_cell.angle_beta   90.00
_cell.angle_gamma   90.00
#
_symmetry.space_group_name_H-M   'P 1'
#
loop_
_entity.id
_entity.type
_entity.pdbx_description
1 polymer ?
#
loop_
_entity_poly.entity_id
_entity_poly.type
_entity_poly.pdbx_seq_one_letter_code
_entity_poly.pdbx_strand_id
1 'polypeptide(L)'
;MENVEKLTSMSSEELISERRRLFAEMDPGLIEFLKTRRTNQQHSCSQPALEKPSSMDTSEGTVHGDTTEVPAEVEELVNSYPNMDTVEPDKLKWIGEMPKPGPPPEDKPYNARFDFEGTLLAYADKGEGVLKGFHNHGEEQSRPGYTIQELIQLSRSSVLQQRVIALNTLAKILYNVSHH
;
A
#
# COMPACT_ATOMS: atom_id res chain seq x y z
N MET A 1 -21.65 -9.64 5.05
CA MET A 1 -22.72 -10.58 5.47
C MET A 1 -23.93 -10.53 4.54
N GLU A 2 -24.25 -9.35 3.98
CA GLU A 2 -25.33 -9.13 2.99
C GLU A 2 -25.46 -10.22 1.89
N ASN A 3 -24.36 -10.64 1.26
CA ASN A 3 -24.41 -11.66 0.20
C ASN A 3 -24.90 -13.04 0.70
N VAL A 4 -24.56 -13.41 1.94
CA VAL A 4 -24.95 -14.71 2.52
C VAL A 4 -26.42 -14.67 2.91
N GLU A 5 -26.87 -13.56 3.51
CA GLU A 5 -28.26 -13.35 3.89
C GLU A 5 -29.18 -13.37 2.67
N LYS A 6 -28.77 -12.71 1.57
CA LYS A 6 -29.50 -12.74 0.30
C LYS A 6 -29.66 -14.17 -0.23
N LEU A 7 -28.57 -14.95 -0.25
CA LEU A 7 -28.61 -16.35 -0.70
C LEU A 7 -29.49 -17.24 0.18
N THR A 8 -29.56 -16.98 1.50
CA THR A 8 -30.44 -17.72 2.40
C THR A 8 -31.92 -17.34 2.27
N SER A 9 -32.21 -16.12 1.77
CA SER A 9 -33.58 -15.64 1.56
C SER A 9 -34.19 -16.06 0.21
N MET A 10 -33.37 -16.46 -0.77
CA MET A 10 -33.81 -16.90 -2.10
C MET A 10 -34.46 -18.29 -2.05
N SER A 11 -35.50 -18.51 -2.87
CA SER A 11 -36.13 -19.84 -2.96
C SER A 11 -35.24 -20.87 -3.68
N SER A 12 -35.54 -22.15 -3.51
CA SER A 12 -34.81 -23.23 -4.19
C SER A 12 -34.95 -23.14 -5.71
N GLU A 13 -36.11 -22.75 -6.22
CA GLU A 13 -36.34 -22.55 -7.65
C GLU A 13 -35.52 -21.37 -8.19
N GLU A 14 -35.48 -20.27 -7.45
CA GLU A 14 -34.73 -19.07 -7.83
C GLU A 14 -33.22 -19.35 -7.87
N LEU A 15 -32.70 -20.08 -6.88
CA LEU A 15 -31.31 -20.53 -6.85
C LEU A 15 -30.96 -21.42 -8.06
N ILE A 16 -31.85 -22.33 -8.45
CA ILE A 16 -31.62 -23.22 -9.61
C ILE A 16 -31.66 -22.42 -10.91
N SER A 17 -32.60 -21.48 -11.03
CA SER A 17 -32.72 -20.60 -12.20
C SER A 17 -31.48 -19.73 -12.38
N GLU A 18 -31.07 -19.04 -11.32
CA GLU A 18 -29.88 -18.19 -11.34
C GLU A 18 -28.61 -19.00 -11.56
N ARG A 19 -28.49 -20.19 -10.97
CA ARG A 19 -27.39 -21.11 -11.28
C ARG A 19 -27.36 -21.46 -12.77
N ARG A 20 -28.48 -21.83 -13.38
CA ARG A 20 -28.51 -22.17 -14.81
C ARG A 20 -28.11 -20.98 -15.67
N ARG A 21 -28.61 -19.79 -15.34
CA ARG A 21 -28.26 -18.54 -16.02
C ARG A 21 -26.76 -18.27 -15.94
N LEU A 22 -26.18 -18.30 -14.73
CA LEU A 22 -24.75 -18.06 -14.52
C LEU A 22 -23.89 -19.08 -15.28
N PHE A 23 -24.27 -20.35 -15.29
CA PHE A 23 -23.54 -21.39 -16.03
C PHE A 23 -23.64 -21.24 -17.55
N ALA A 24 -24.68 -20.59 -18.07
CA ALA A 24 -24.84 -20.33 -19.50
C ALA A 24 -24.08 -19.07 -19.97
N GLU A 25 -23.89 -18.10 -19.07
CA GLU A 25 -23.25 -16.80 -19.36
C GLU A 25 -21.75 -16.81 -19.04
N MET A 26 -21.32 -17.58 -18.04
CA MET A 26 -19.91 -17.67 -17.64
C MET A 26 -19.08 -18.54 -18.57
N ASP A 27 -17.80 -18.16 -18.73
CA ASP A 27 -16.81 -18.95 -19.45
C ASP A 27 -16.58 -20.35 -18.79
N PRO A 28 -16.64 -21.45 -19.57
CA PRO A 28 -16.41 -22.80 -19.06
C PRO A 28 -15.05 -22.99 -18.35
N GLY A 29 -13.99 -22.33 -18.80
CA GLY A 29 -12.66 -22.39 -18.19
C GLY A 29 -12.63 -21.77 -16.80
N LEU A 30 -13.32 -20.63 -16.62
CA LEU A 30 -13.49 -20.01 -15.32
C LEU A 30 -14.31 -20.89 -14.35
N ILE A 31 -15.34 -21.57 -14.85
CA ILE A 31 -16.16 -22.51 -14.04
C ILE A 31 -15.31 -23.68 -13.54
N GLU A 32 -14.47 -24.25 -14.41
CA GLU A 32 -13.57 -25.35 -14.06
C GLU A 32 -12.53 -24.90 -13.03
N PHE A 33 -11.91 -23.74 -13.25
CA PHE A 33 -10.96 -23.14 -12.30
C PHE A 33 -11.57 -22.95 -10.91
N LEU A 34 -12.78 -22.38 -10.82
CA LEU A 34 -13.48 -22.15 -9.55
C LEU A 34 -13.83 -23.47 -8.82
N LYS A 35 -14.22 -24.51 -9.57
CA LYS A 35 -14.47 -25.85 -9.01
C LYS A 35 -13.19 -26.48 -8.47
N THR A 36 -12.12 -26.47 -9.25
CA THR A 36 -10.81 -27.03 -8.86
C THR A 36 -10.24 -26.32 -7.63
N ARG A 37 -10.36 -24.99 -7.56
CA ARG A 37 -9.93 -24.20 -6.40
C ARG A 37 -10.68 -24.55 -5.12
N ARG A 38 -11.99 -24.82 -5.20
CA ARG A 38 -12.80 -25.25 -4.05
C ARG A 38 -12.41 -26.65 -3.55
N THR A 39 -12.14 -27.59 -4.45
CA THR A 39 -11.68 -28.94 -4.09
C THR A 39 -10.33 -28.89 -3.37
N ASN A 40 -9.42 -28.04 -3.83
CA ASN A 40 -8.10 -27.87 -3.21
C ASN A 40 -8.18 -27.19 -1.81
N GLN A 41 -9.11 -26.27 -1.60
CA GLN A 41 -9.38 -25.68 -0.28
C GLN A 41 -9.95 -26.67 0.75
N GLN A 42 -10.70 -27.69 0.31
CA GLN A 42 -11.26 -28.70 1.22
C GLN A 42 -10.20 -29.68 1.76
N HIS A 43 -9.04 -29.82 1.10
CA HIS A 43 -7.92 -30.63 1.58
C HIS A 43 -6.99 -29.90 2.57
N SER A 44 -7.20 -28.61 2.84
CA SER A 44 -6.34 -27.80 3.73
C SER A 44 -7.07 -27.16 4.92
N CYS A 45 -8.35 -27.47 5.17
CA CYS A 45 -9.08 -26.91 6.30
C CYS A 45 -9.32 -27.94 7.41
N SER A 46 -8.26 -28.24 8.16
CA SER A 46 -8.37 -28.57 9.59
C SER A 46 -7.93 -27.33 10.38
N GLN A 47 -8.89 -26.45 10.62
CA GLN A 47 -8.87 -25.28 11.53
C GLN A 47 -7.85 -24.15 11.26
N PRO A 48 -8.28 -22.88 11.27
CA PRO A 48 -7.35 -21.76 11.44
C PRO A 48 -7.01 -21.66 12.92
N ALA A 49 -5.92 -22.30 13.34
CA ALA A 49 -5.26 -21.88 14.57
C ALA A 49 -4.67 -20.48 14.32
N LEU A 50 -5.01 -19.52 15.18
CA LEU A 50 -4.24 -18.29 15.33
C LEU A 50 -2.81 -18.68 15.68
N GLU A 51 -1.92 -18.75 14.69
CA GLU A 51 -0.49 -18.73 14.95
C GLU A 51 -0.03 -17.27 15.03
N LYS A 52 0.58 -16.98 16.17
CA LYS A 52 1.23 -15.72 16.55
C LYS A 52 2.15 -15.20 15.44
N PRO A 53 2.43 -13.89 15.40
CA PRO A 53 3.37 -13.32 14.43
C PRO A 53 4.73 -13.97 14.63
N SER A 54 5.09 -14.86 13.71
CA SER A 54 6.44 -15.39 13.60
C SER A 54 7.37 -14.25 13.23
N SER A 55 8.47 -14.17 13.96
CA SER A 55 9.50 -13.15 13.88
C SER A 55 9.89 -12.83 12.43
N MET A 56 9.79 -11.55 12.09
CA MET A 56 10.42 -10.96 10.92
C MET A 56 11.94 -11.12 11.10
N ASP A 57 12.49 -12.16 10.49
CA ASP A 57 13.93 -12.33 10.38
C ASP A 57 14.41 -11.31 9.33
N THR A 58 14.91 -10.18 9.84
CA THR A 58 15.71 -9.23 9.06
C THR A 58 16.99 -9.93 8.64
N SER A 59 16.89 -10.67 7.54
CA SER A 59 18.06 -10.94 6.73
C SER A 59 18.44 -9.62 6.05
N GLU A 60 19.57 -9.06 6.46
CA GLU A 60 20.27 -7.98 5.76
C GLU A 60 20.69 -8.47 4.37
N GLY A 61 19.72 -8.58 3.46
CA GLY A 61 19.96 -8.75 2.04
C GLY A 61 20.30 -7.39 1.46
N THR A 62 21.59 -7.10 1.31
CA THR A 62 22.06 -6.05 0.41
C THR A 62 21.66 -6.45 -1.01
N VAL A 63 20.46 -6.04 -1.44
CA VAL A 63 20.04 -6.14 -2.84
C VAL A 63 20.56 -4.89 -3.53
N HIS A 64 21.73 -5.04 -4.18
CA HIS A 64 22.06 -4.27 -5.37
C HIS A 64 20.81 -4.26 -6.26
N GLY A 65 20.21 -3.12 -6.56
CA GLY A 65 20.81 -2.16 -7.45
C GLY A 65 20.71 -2.71 -8.86
N ASP A 66 19.64 -2.31 -9.56
CA ASP A 66 19.34 -2.60 -10.96
C ASP A 66 18.69 -3.96 -11.24
N THR A 67 17.37 -3.98 -11.37
CA THR A 67 16.70 -4.96 -12.25
C THR A 67 15.48 -4.28 -12.84
N THR A 68 15.61 -3.82 -14.07
CA THR A 68 14.51 -3.32 -14.91
C THR A 68 13.71 -4.47 -15.54
N GLU A 69 13.90 -5.69 -15.06
CA GLU A 69 13.38 -6.90 -15.66
C GLU A 69 12.24 -7.47 -14.82
N VAL A 70 11.18 -7.88 -15.51
CA VAL A 70 10.06 -8.60 -14.92
C VAL A 70 10.64 -9.78 -14.13
N PRO A 71 10.39 -9.91 -12.82
CA PRO A 71 10.85 -11.07 -12.07
C PRO A 71 10.33 -12.33 -12.78
N ALA A 72 11.20 -13.30 -13.06
CA ALA A 72 10.84 -14.52 -13.82
C ALA A 72 9.62 -15.26 -13.23
N GLU A 73 9.37 -15.08 -11.93
CA GLU A 73 8.20 -15.58 -11.20
C GLU A 73 6.86 -14.99 -11.69
N VAL A 74 6.86 -13.76 -12.23
CA VAL A 74 5.65 -13.11 -12.75
C VAL A 74 5.24 -13.72 -14.09
N GLU A 75 6.19 -14.09 -14.94
CA GLU A 75 5.89 -14.78 -16.20
C GLU A 75 5.29 -16.18 -15.99
N GLU A 76 5.70 -16.88 -14.92
CA GLU A 76 5.14 -18.18 -14.56
C GLU A 76 3.67 -18.07 -14.07
N LEU A 77 3.31 -16.95 -13.43
CA LEU A 77 1.96 -16.72 -12.91
C LEU A 77 0.94 -16.25 -13.95
N VAL A 78 1.39 -15.68 -15.08
CA VAL A 78 0.54 -15.07 -16.13
C VAL A 78 -0.48 -16.06 -16.70
N ASN A 79 -0.16 -17.35 -16.69
CA ASN A 79 -1.07 -18.40 -17.18
C ASN A 79 -1.76 -19.20 -16.06
N SER A 80 -1.52 -18.84 -14.80
CA SER A 80 -2.12 -19.53 -13.64
C SER A 80 -3.55 -19.05 -13.35
N TYR A 81 -3.94 -17.90 -13.89
CA TYR A 81 -5.24 -17.27 -13.64
C TYR A 81 -5.99 -17.01 -14.95
N PRO A 82 -7.29 -17.39 -15.04
CA PRO A 82 -8.08 -17.11 -16.23
C PRO A 82 -8.13 -15.60 -16.53
N ASN A 83 -7.93 -15.23 -17.79
CA ASN A 83 -7.92 -13.85 -18.28
C ASN A 83 -6.76 -12.98 -17.73
N MET A 84 -5.66 -13.59 -17.28
CA MET A 84 -4.43 -12.86 -16.90
C MET A 84 -3.24 -13.14 -17.84
N ASP A 85 -3.51 -13.69 -19.02
CA ASP A 85 -2.53 -14.16 -20.01
C ASP A 85 -1.66 -13.03 -20.62
N THR A 86 -1.90 -11.79 -20.23
CA THR A 86 -1.19 -10.59 -20.69
C THR A 86 -0.51 -9.91 -19.52
N VAL A 87 0.83 -9.85 -19.55
CA VAL A 87 1.61 -9.00 -18.64
C VAL A 87 1.37 -7.54 -19.03
N GLU A 88 0.90 -6.74 -18.08
CA GLU A 88 0.77 -5.29 -18.27
C GLU A 88 2.01 -4.59 -17.68
N PRO A 89 3.02 -4.24 -18.50
CA PRO A 89 4.30 -3.72 -18.02
C PRO A 89 4.15 -2.39 -17.29
N ASP A 90 3.16 -1.58 -17.67
CA ASP A 90 2.90 -0.30 -17.01
C ASP A 90 2.35 -0.48 -15.59
N LYS A 91 1.52 -1.51 -15.36
CA LYS A 91 1.06 -1.87 -14.01
C LYS A 91 2.20 -2.45 -13.18
N LEU A 92 3.10 -3.21 -13.81
CA LEU A 92 4.31 -3.71 -13.16
C LEU A 92 5.24 -2.58 -12.72
N LYS A 93 5.42 -1.57 -13.58
CA LYS A 93 6.20 -0.37 -13.22
C LYS A 93 5.57 0.40 -12.06
N TRP A 94 4.24 0.39 -11.94
CA TRP A 94 3.55 1.05 -10.81
C TRP A 94 3.73 0.34 -9.47
N ILE A 95 3.90 -0.97 -9.45
CA ILE A 95 4.20 -1.73 -8.22
C ILE A 95 5.70 -1.77 -7.91
N GLY A 96 6.55 -1.24 -8.81
CA GLY A 96 7.99 -1.16 -8.63
C GLY A 96 8.38 -0.26 -7.46
N GLU A 97 9.52 -0.57 -6.83
CA GLU A 97 10.06 0.27 -5.76
C GLU A 97 10.35 1.68 -6.28
N MET A 98 9.94 2.70 -5.51
CA MET A 98 10.31 4.07 -5.82
C MET A 98 11.83 4.25 -5.63
N PRO A 99 12.48 5.07 -6.48
CA PRO A 99 13.90 5.34 -6.32
C PRO A 99 14.18 5.93 -4.94
N LYS A 100 15.23 5.42 -4.28
CA LYS A 100 15.67 5.92 -2.97
C LYS A 100 15.97 7.41 -3.07
N PRO A 101 15.69 8.21 -2.02
CA PRO A 101 16.01 9.63 -2.01
C PRO A 101 17.51 9.80 -2.28
N GLY A 102 17.85 10.60 -3.30
CA GLY A 102 19.24 10.91 -3.63
C GLY A 102 19.93 11.70 -2.50
N PRO A 103 21.26 11.89 -2.57
CA PRO A 103 21.99 12.72 -1.61
C PRO A 103 21.50 14.19 -1.61
N PRO A 104 21.81 14.97 -0.56
CA PRO A 104 21.53 16.41 -0.54
C PRO A 104 22.19 17.11 -1.73
N PRO A 105 21.54 18.12 -2.34
CA PRO A 105 22.18 18.93 -3.36
C PRO A 105 23.39 19.64 -2.75
N GLU A 106 24.58 19.46 -3.34
CA GLU A 106 25.82 20.07 -2.82
C GLU A 106 25.81 21.61 -2.98
N ASP A 107 25.21 22.11 -4.06
CA ASP A 107 25.28 23.53 -4.44
C ASP A 107 23.96 24.31 -4.29
N LYS A 108 22.91 23.69 -3.71
CA LYS A 108 21.59 24.35 -3.60
C LYS A 108 21.01 24.24 -2.20
N PRO A 109 20.46 25.33 -1.64
CA PRO A 109 19.70 25.25 -0.41
C PRO A 109 18.47 24.38 -0.64
N TYR A 110 18.11 23.61 0.38
CA TYR A 110 16.92 22.77 0.40
C TYR A 110 16.03 23.13 1.58
N ASN A 111 14.75 22.77 1.49
CA ASN A 111 13.80 23.09 2.54
C ASN A 111 14.04 22.24 3.80
N ALA A 112 14.01 22.91 4.95
CA ALA A 112 13.95 22.27 6.26
C ALA A 112 12.59 21.57 6.44
N ARG A 113 12.61 20.32 6.89
CA ARG A 113 11.41 19.50 7.15
C ARG A 113 11.35 19.13 8.63
N PHE A 114 10.15 19.11 9.17
CA PHE A 114 9.88 18.84 10.58
C PHE A 114 8.90 17.69 10.75
N ASP A 115 9.07 16.92 11.83
CA ASP A 115 8.05 15.95 12.26
C ASP A 115 6.92 16.63 13.07
N PHE A 116 5.91 15.84 13.48
CA PHE A 116 4.80 16.35 14.31
C PHE A 116 5.19 16.74 15.73
N GLU A 117 6.42 16.45 16.17
CA GLU A 117 6.98 16.93 17.43
C GLU A 117 7.76 18.24 17.26
N GLY A 118 7.83 18.77 16.04
CA GLY A 118 8.56 19.98 15.71
C GLY A 118 10.07 19.80 15.71
N THR A 119 10.54 18.55 15.53
CA THR A 119 11.96 18.21 15.43
C THR A 119 12.44 18.35 13.99
N LEU A 120 13.60 18.99 13.78
CA LEU A 120 14.21 19.13 12.46
C LEU A 120 14.69 17.76 11.94
N LEU A 121 14.27 17.40 10.73
CA LEU A 121 14.64 16.15 10.07
C LEU A 121 15.89 16.32 9.19
N ALA A 122 16.73 15.28 9.17
CA ALA A 122 17.88 15.20 8.28
C ALA A 122 17.44 15.10 6.81
N TYR A 123 18.34 15.44 5.88
CA TYR A 123 18.03 15.39 4.45
C TYR A 123 17.79 13.96 3.95
N ALA A 124 18.72 13.04 4.26
CA ALA A 124 18.62 11.64 3.90
C ALA A 124 17.98 10.87 5.06
N ASP A 125 16.78 10.35 4.84
CA ASP A 125 16.13 9.43 5.76
C ASP A 125 16.86 8.08 5.70
N LYS A 126 17.16 7.50 6.87
CA LYS A 126 17.72 6.14 6.98
C LYS A 126 16.64 5.06 6.78
N GLY A 127 15.42 5.44 6.41
CA GLY A 127 14.25 4.57 6.26
C GLY A 127 13.28 4.62 7.45
N GLU A 128 13.50 5.51 8.42
CA GLU A 128 12.68 5.61 9.63
C GLU A 128 11.37 6.39 9.39
N GLY A 129 11.38 7.34 8.46
CA GLY A 129 10.22 8.19 8.13
C GLY A 129 9.12 7.47 7.35
N VAL A 130 9.44 6.36 6.67
CA VAL A 130 8.48 5.50 5.97
C VAL A 130 7.56 4.81 6.97
N LEU A 131 8.13 4.26 8.04
CA LEU A 131 7.38 3.55 9.09
C LEU A 131 6.50 4.50 9.92
N LYS A 132 6.84 5.78 9.97
CA LYS A 132 6.16 6.78 10.80
C LYS A 132 5.06 7.55 10.07
N GLY A 133 4.81 7.25 8.79
CA GLY A 133 3.75 7.87 8.00
C GLY A 133 3.96 9.36 7.73
N PHE A 134 5.22 9.82 7.68
CA PHE A 134 5.56 11.23 7.48
C PHE A 134 5.72 11.62 6.01
N HIS A 135 5.57 10.68 5.09
CA HIS A 135 5.64 10.93 3.66
C HIS A 135 4.30 11.48 3.19
N ASN A 136 4.28 12.77 2.88
CA ASN A 136 3.09 13.44 2.38
C ASN A 136 3.26 13.70 0.88
N HIS A 137 2.13 13.79 0.17
CA HIS A 137 2.09 14.11 -1.26
C HIS A 137 2.38 15.59 -1.56
N GLY A 138 3.47 16.13 -1.01
CA GLY A 138 4.00 17.45 -1.32
C GLY A 138 4.94 17.44 -2.54
N GLU A 139 5.66 18.53 -2.77
CA GLU A 139 6.60 18.69 -3.89
C GLU A 139 7.85 17.78 -3.75
N GLU A 140 8.18 17.34 -2.53
CA GLU A 140 9.31 16.43 -2.27
C GLU A 140 8.80 15.15 -1.56
N GLN A 141 8.08 14.30 -2.28
CA GLN A 141 7.48 13.05 -1.75
C GLN A 141 8.51 12.05 -1.21
N SER A 142 9.79 12.22 -1.60
CA SER A 142 10.90 11.37 -1.17
C SER A 142 11.43 11.69 0.23
N ARG A 143 10.99 12.79 0.86
CA ARG A 143 11.49 13.22 2.17
C ARG A 143 10.36 13.28 3.20
N PRO A 144 10.52 12.65 4.38
CA PRO A 144 9.51 12.72 5.43
C PRO A 144 9.40 14.13 6.02
N GLY A 145 8.22 14.41 6.58
CA GLY A 145 7.92 15.60 7.36
C GLY A 145 7.33 16.73 6.53
N TYR A 146 7.07 17.84 7.22
CA TYR A 146 6.44 19.03 6.64
C TYR A 146 7.40 20.22 6.69
N THR A 147 7.41 21.01 5.62
CA THR A 147 8.04 22.33 5.61
C THR A 147 7.15 23.34 6.34
N ILE A 148 7.72 24.46 6.78
CA ILE A 148 6.94 25.56 7.37
C ILE A 148 5.87 26.08 6.40
N GLN A 149 6.19 26.15 5.10
CA GLN A 149 5.26 26.58 4.07
C GLN A 149 4.08 25.61 3.93
N GLU A 150 4.33 24.30 3.92
CA GLU A 150 3.29 23.27 3.90
C GLU A 150 2.40 23.34 5.16
N LEU A 151 2.98 23.54 6.34
CA LEU A 151 2.21 23.70 7.58
C LEU A 151 1.34 24.96 7.56
N ILE A 152 1.84 26.09 7.06
CA ILE A 152 1.03 27.30 6.89
C ILE A 152 -0.11 27.05 5.90
N GLN A 153 0.13 26.32 4.80
CA GLN A 153 -0.92 25.96 3.85
C GLN A 153 -1.98 25.04 4.49
N LEU A 154 -1.57 24.01 5.23
CA LEU A 154 -2.48 23.10 5.92
C LEU A 154 -3.30 23.79 7.02
N SER A 155 -2.75 24.80 7.68
CA SER A 155 -3.48 25.62 8.66
C SER A 155 -4.71 26.33 8.07
N ARG A 156 -4.74 26.49 6.75
CA ARG A 156 -5.83 27.12 5.98
C ARG A 156 -6.78 26.11 5.32
N SER A 157 -6.57 24.82 5.51
CA SER A 157 -7.41 23.77 4.94
C SER A 157 -8.87 23.88 5.41
N SER A 158 -9.82 23.42 4.60
CA SER A 158 -11.22 23.25 5.03
C SER A 158 -11.40 22.07 6.00
N VAL A 159 -10.42 21.16 6.08
CA VAL A 159 -10.44 19.99 6.96
C VAL A 159 -9.91 20.35 8.35
N LEU A 160 -10.75 20.24 9.38
CA LEU A 160 -10.41 20.62 10.75
C LEU A 160 -9.14 19.90 11.27
N GLN A 161 -9.03 18.60 11.02
CA GLN A 161 -7.91 17.78 11.46
C GLN A 161 -6.59 18.27 10.87
N GLN A 162 -6.57 18.65 9.59
CA GLN A 162 -5.39 19.21 8.93
C GLN A 162 -4.97 20.56 9.53
N ARG A 163 -5.96 21.41 9.91
CA ARG A 163 -5.68 22.68 10.59
C ARG A 163 -5.08 22.47 11.97
N VAL A 164 -5.66 21.55 12.75
CA VAL A 164 -5.21 21.24 14.12
C VAL A 164 -3.79 20.69 14.10
N ILE A 165 -3.50 19.71 13.23
CA ILE A 165 -2.16 19.12 13.17
C ILE A 165 -1.12 20.14 12.73
N ALA A 166 -1.46 21.01 11.77
CA ALA A 166 -0.57 22.06 11.30
C ALA A 166 -0.23 23.09 12.37
N LEU A 167 -1.26 23.62 13.06
CA LEU A 167 -1.07 24.61 14.12
C LEU A 167 -0.32 24.03 15.32
N ASN A 168 -0.62 22.79 15.73
CA ASN A 168 0.10 22.12 16.81
C ASN A 168 1.58 21.90 16.44
N THR A 169 1.85 21.47 15.22
CA THR A 169 3.23 21.26 14.76
C THR A 169 3.99 22.58 14.73
N LEU A 170 3.40 23.66 14.19
CA LEU A 170 4.00 25.00 14.22
C LEU A 170 4.29 25.49 15.64
N ALA A 171 3.35 25.28 16.57
CA ALA A 171 3.54 25.64 17.97
C ALA A 171 4.72 24.89 18.60
N LYS A 172 4.84 23.58 18.34
CA LYS A 172 5.97 22.77 18.82
C LYS A 172 7.30 23.19 18.21
N ILE A 173 7.34 23.52 16.91
CA ILE A 173 8.56 24.05 16.27
C ILE A 173 9.02 25.33 16.98
N LEU A 174 8.11 26.28 17.20
CA LEU A 174 8.43 27.53 17.90
C LEU A 174 8.85 27.30 19.35
N TYR A 175 8.20 26.36 20.03
CA TYR A 175 8.56 25.95 21.38
C TYR A 175 9.98 25.38 21.42
N ASN A 176 10.32 24.46 20.52
CA ASN A 176 11.64 23.82 20.47
C ASN A 176 12.75 24.82 20.15
N VAL A 177 12.50 25.79 19.26
CA VAL A 177 13.46 26.85 18.91
C VAL A 177 13.72 27.79 20.09
N SER A 178 12.70 28.10 20.90
CA SER A 178 12.85 28.99 22.06
C SER A 178 13.50 28.36 23.28
N HIS A 179 13.57 27.03 23.33
CA HIS A 179 14.16 26.26 24.43
C HIS A 179 15.50 25.62 24.08
N HIS A 180 16.09 26.03 22.95
CA HIS A 180 17.42 25.64 22.49
C HIS A 180 18.39 26.82 22.61
#